data_AF-A0A540V700-F1
#
_entry.id   AF-A0A540V700-F1
#
_cell.length_a   1.000
_cell.length_b   1.000
_cell.length_c   1.000
_cell.angle_alpha   90.00
_cell.angle_beta   90.00
_cell.angle_gamma   90.00
#
_symmetry.space_group_name_H-M   'P 1'
#
loop_
_entity.id
_entity.type
_entity.pdbx_description
1 polymer ?
#
loop_
_entity_poly.entity_id
_entity_poly.type
_entity_poly.pdbx_seq_one_letter_code
_entity_poly.pdbx_strand_id
1 'polypeptide(L)'
;GVNPEMGPIATGLGEVYMYTVRLDHREDDKHKPGEPGQQPDGSYITPEGERLTTEEDKATYLRTAQDWIVTPLLKTTPGLAGVDSIGGYAKQFLVVPDVQKLASLGITLTDLGNALERNNTSVGGGFVNRNGEGLAVRSDALVRNASELARTVIATRNGVPITVEQVATVKTGQAIRMGSASENGTEVVVGTAIMRIGENSR
;
A
#
# COMPACT_ATOMS: atom_id res chain seq x y z
N GLY A 1 -12.91 1.05 13.27
CA GLY A 1 -13.07 0.53 11.88
C GLY A 1 -13.15 1.69 10.89
N VAL A 2 -13.02 1.48 9.57
CA VAL A 2 -13.32 2.55 8.58
C VAL A 2 -14.80 2.50 8.24
N ASN A 3 -15.52 3.61 8.37
CA ASN A 3 -16.96 3.68 8.11
C ASN A 3 -17.25 4.70 6.99
N PRO A 4 -17.58 4.27 5.77
CA PRO A 4 -17.88 5.18 4.66
C PRO A 4 -19.28 5.81 4.81
N GLU A 5 -19.39 7.11 4.57
CA GLU A 5 -20.67 7.84 4.49
C GLU A 5 -21.02 8.20 3.03
N MET A 6 -22.30 8.15 2.65
CA MET A 6 -22.77 8.30 1.25
C MET A 6 -23.34 9.69 0.94
N GLY A 7 -22.96 10.27 -0.22
CA GLY A 7 -23.58 11.47 -0.80
C GLY A 7 -24.06 11.24 -2.26
N PRO A 8 -25.29 11.64 -2.64
CA PRO A 8 -25.81 11.41 -4.00
C PRO A 8 -25.48 12.57 -4.96
N ILE A 9 -24.90 12.27 -6.14
CA ILE A 9 -24.81 13.22 -7.27
C ILE A 9 -25.07 12.48 -8.59
N ALA A 10 -26.20 12.75 -9.25
CA ALA A 10 -26.46 12.28 -10.60
C ALA A 10 -25.78 13.24 -11.60
N THR A 11 -24.86 12.73 -12.43
CA THR A 11 -24.24 13.52 -13.51
C THR A 11 -24.55 12.87 -14.87
N GLY A 12 -24.47 13.66 -15.95
CA GLY A 12 -24.74 13.19 -17.32
C GLY A 12 -23.76 12.15 -17.88
N LEU A 13 -22.84 11.62 -17.06
CA LEU A 13 -21.78 10.67 -17.41
C LEU A 13 -22.02 9.24 -16.90
N GLY A 14 -23.18 8.97 -16.31
CA GLY A 14 -23.45 7.75 -15.55
C GLY A 14 -23.68 8.10 -14.08
N GLU A 15 -24.37 7.23 -13.36
CA GLU A 15 -24.64 7.47 -11.95
C GLU A 15 -23.33 7.35 -11.15
N VAL A 16 -23.03 8.36 -10.35
CA VAL A 16 -21.78 8.50 -9.59
C VAL A 16 -22.10 8.53 -8.11
N TYR A 17 -21.34 7.76 -7.32
CA TYR A 17 -21.38 7.82 -5.87
C TYR A 17 -20.07 8.30 -5.31
N MET A 18 -20.16 9.26 -4.39
CA MET A 18 -19.02 9.74 -3.64
C MET A 18 -19.17 9.34 -2.18
N TYR A 19 -18.06 8.92 -1.59
CA TYR A 19 -17.97 8.57 -0.18
C TYR A 19 -16.63 9.01 0.39
N THR A 20 -16.59 9.27 1.70
CA THR A 20 -15.36 9.62 2.41
C THR A 20 -14.89 8.46 3.29
N VAL A 21 -13.57 8.31 3.38
CA VAL A 21 -12.89 7.34 4.22
C VAL A 21 -12.14 8.11 5.30
N ARG A 22 -12.58 7.93 6.55
CA ARG A 22 -12.03 8.58 7.74
C ARG A 22 -11.74 7.57 8.84
N LEU A 23 -10.78 7.92 9.71
CA LEU A 23 -10.63 7.25 11.00
C LEU A 23 -11.73 7.78 11.90
N ASP A 24 -12.62 6.89 12.35
CA ASP A 24 -13.71 7.24 13.26
C ASP A 24 -13.62 6.35 14.50
N HIS A 25 -13.90 6.92 15.66
CA HIS A 25 -14.05 6.19 16.90
C HIS A 25 -15.54 5.97 17.13
N ARG A 26 -15.99 4.74 16.94
CA ARG A 26 -17.40 4.42 17.15
C ARG A 26 -17.68 4.38 18.66
N GLU A 27 -18.88 4.78 19.07
CA GLU A 27 -19.26 4.72 20.50
C GLU A 27 -19.15 3.31 21.10
N ASP A 28 -19.20 2.27 20.26
CA ASP A 28 -19.05 0.87 20.62
C ASP A 28 -17.61 0.33 20.49
N ASP A 29 -16.64 1.12 20.04
CA ASP A 29 -15.23 0.71 19.92
C ASP A 29 -14.60 0.54 21.32
N LYS A 30 -14.65 -0.68 21.84
CA LYS A 30 -13.98 -1.08 23.08
C LYS A 30 -12.65 -1.75 22.76
N HIS A 31 -11.56 -1.01 22.91
CA HIS A 31 -10.22 -1.58 22.88
C HIS A 31 -9.36 -0.99 24.01
N LYS A 32 -8.37 -1.76 24.46
CA LYS A 32 -7.41 -1.29 25.48
C LYS A 32 -6.34 -0.43 24.81
N PRO A 33 -5.68 0.48 25.56
CA PRO A 33 -4.46 1.12 25.08
C PRO A 33 -3.43 0.07 24.67
N GLY A 34 -2.87 0.21 23.47
CA GLY A 34 -1.94 -0.75 22.87
C GLY A 34 -2.59 -1.76 21.93
N GLU A 35 -3.92 -1.89 21.92
CA GLU A 35 -4.65 -2.68 20.91
C GLU A 35 -4.93 -1.83 19.65
N PRO A 36 -5.15 -2.47 18.47
CA PRO A 36 -5.54 -1.77 17.25
C PRO A 36 -6.74 -0.84 17.47
N GLY A 37 -6.65 0.38 16.94
CA GLY A 37 -7.64 1.43 17.16
C GLY A 37 -7.02 2.77 17.56
N GLN A 38 -7.89 3.74 17.87
CA GLN A 38 -7.49 5.09 18.22
C GLN A 38 -7.00 5.15 19.67
N GLN A 39 -5.78 5.62 19.86
CA GLN A 39 -5.12 5.62 21.16
C GLN A 39 -5.44 6.89 21.95
N PRO A 40 -5.33 6.87 23.30
CA PRO A 40 -5.57 8.05 24.14
C PRO A 40 -4.66 9.24 23.86
N ASP A 41 -3.50 9.01 23.25
CA ASP A 41 -2.54 10.05 22.85
C ASP A 41 -2.81 10.62 21.45
N GLY A 42 -3.92 10.24 20.82
CA GLY A 42 -4.31 10.68 19.47
C GLY A 42 -3.63 9.93 18.33
N SER A 43 -2.72 8.99 18.62
CA SER A 43 -2.17 8.08 17.61
C SER A 43 -3.18 7.00 17.23
N TYR A 44 -2.92 6.27 16.14
CA TYR A 44 -3.74 5.14 15.71
C TYR A 44 -2.86 3.90 15.57
N ILE A 45 -3.29 2.77 16.11
CA ILE A 45 -2.62 1.47 15.88
C ILE A 45 -3.41 0.71 14.81
N THR A 46 -2.75 0.35 13.71
CA THR A 46 -3.38 -0.43 12.63
C THR A 46 -3.63 -1.87 13.06
N PRO A 47 -4.52 -2.62 12.38
CA PRO A 47 -4.71 -4.05 12.60
C PRO A 47 -3.41 -4.86 12.47
N GLU A 48 -2.46 -4.39 11.65
CA GLU A 48 -1.14 -4.99 11.44
C GLU A 48 -0.12 -4.60 12.54
N GLY A 49 -0.51 -3.73 13.49
CA GLY A 49 0.32 -3.30 14.62
C GLY A 49 1.19 -2.07 14.36
N GLU A 50 1.03 -1.39 13.22
CA GLU A 50 1.76 -0.15 12.92
C GLU A 50 1.16 1.01 13.74
N ARG A 51 1.99 1.78 14.45
CA ARG A 51 1.54 2.94 15.22
C ARG A 51 1.74 4.22 14.40
N LEU A 52 0.63 4.83 13.99
CA LEU A 52 0.57 6.06 13.20
C LEU A 52 0.43 7.26 14.13
N THR A 53 1.46 8.10 14.18
CA THR A 53 1.50 9.26 15.07
C THR A 53 1.28 10.57 14.35
N THR A 54 1.63 10.64 13.06
CA THR A 54 1.47 11.85 12.23
C THR A 54 0.17 11.81 11.43
N GLU A 55 -0.34 12.97 11.01
CA GLU A 55 -1.53 13.05 10.17
C GLU A 55 -1.26 12.48 8.77
N GLU A 56 -0.04 12.64 8.27
CA GLU A 56 0.39 12.08 7.00
C GLU A 56 0.40 10.55 7.04
N ASP A 57 0.86 9.93 8.12
CA ASP A 57 0.83 8.47 8.29
C ASP A 57 -0.61 7.94 8.35
N LYS A 58 -1.49 8.63 9.09
CA LYS A 58 -2.93 8.31 9.14
C LYS A 58 -3.57 8.42 7.76
N ALA A 59 -3.31 9.50 7.03
CA ALA A 59 -3.82 9.72 5.68
C ALA A 59 -3.26 8.70 4.66
N THR A 60 -2.01 8.26 4.84
CA THR A 60 -1.40 7.17 4.06
C THR A 60 -2.12 5.85 4.31
N TYR A 61 -2.42 5.55 5.57
CA TYR A 61 -3.15 4.34 5.93
C TYR A 61 -4.59 4.35 5.40
N LEU A 62 -5.30 5.48 5.52
CA LEU A 62 -6.64 5.65 4.94
C LEU A 62 -6.63 5.43 3.42
N ARG A 63 -5.62 5.98 2.72
CA ARG A 63 -5.46 5.78 1.28
C ARG A 63 -5.17 4.32 0.94
N THR A 64 -4.32 3.68 1.74
CA THR A 64 -4.01 2.25 1.58
C THR A 64 -5.26 1.39 1.78
N ALA A 65 -6.06 1.66 2.81
CA ALA A 65 -7.32 0.96 3.06
C ALA A 65 -8.33 1.19 1.92
N GLN A 66 -8.46 2.42 1.42
CA GLN A 66 -9.31 2.73 0.27
C GLN A 66 -8.90 1.94 -0.99
N ASP A 67 -7.61 1.92 -1.32
CA ASP A 67 -7.13 1.30 -2.55
C ASP A 67 -7.08 -0.23 -2.48
N TRP A 68 -6.82 -0.81 -1.30
CA TRP A 68 -6.59 -2.26 -1.12
C TRP A 68 -7.69 -3.01 -0.38
N ILE A 69 -8.63 -2.33 0.27
CA ILE A 69 -9.76 -2.94 0.97
C ILE A 69 -11.07 -2.49 0.32
N VAL A 70 -11.35 -1.19 0.32
CA VAL A 70 -12.65 -0.66 -0.13
C VAL A 70 -12.82 -0.83 -1.64
N THR A 71 -11.85 -0.38 -2.44
CA THR A 71 -11.90 -0.45 -3.90
C THR A 71 -12.06 -1.88 -4.41
N PRO A 72 -11.27 -2.88 -3.94
CA PRO A 72 -11.45 -4.26 -4.37
C PRO A 72 -12.81 -4.85 -4.00
N LEU A 73 -13.36 -4.52 -2.82
CA LEU A 73 -14.70 -4.95 -2.43
C LEU A 73 -15.76 -4.34 -3.35
N LEU A 74 -15.70 -3.04 -3.63
CA LEU A 74 -16.65 -2.36 -4.52
C LEU A 74 -16.58 -2.87 -5.96
N LYS A 75 -15.39 -3.21 -6.47
CA LYS A 75 -15.22 -3.78 -7.82
C LYS A 75 -16.01 -5.08 -8.07
N THR A 76 -16.46 -5.75 -7.01
CA THR A 76 -17.32 -6.93 -7.13
C THR A 76 -18.79 -6.60 -7.36
N THR A 77 -19.19 -5.34 -7.19
CA THR A 77 -20.57 -4.88 -7.36
C THR A 77 -20.97 -4.89 -8.85
N PRO A 78 -22.08 -5.56 -9.22
CA PRO A 78 -22.59 -5.52 -10.59
C PRO A 78 -22.84 -4.09 -11.08
N GLY A 79 -22.56 -3.86 -12.36
CA GLY A 79 -22.78 -2.56 -12.97
C GLY A 79 -21.76 -1.47 -12.62
N LEU A 80 -20.78 -1.74 -11.75
CA LEU A 80 -19.69 -0.80 -11.51
C LEU A 80 -18.71 -0.75 -12.70
N ALA A 81 -18.34 0.46 -13.11
CA ALA A 81 -17.32 0.72 -14.12
C ALA A 81 -15.92 0.92 -13.50
N GLY A 82 -15.85 1.62 -12.38
CA GLY A 82 -14.59 1.89 -11.69
C GLY A 82 -14.77 2.58 -10.34
N VAL A 83 -13.66 2.69 -9.61
CA VAL A 83 -13.56 3.50 -8.39
C VAL A 83 -12.30 4.35 -8.52
N ASP A 84 -12.47 5.66 -8.40
CA ASP A 84 -11.37 6.61 -8.32
C ASP A 84 -11.17 7.05 -6.88
N SER A 85 -9.92 7.21 -6.47
CA SER A 85 -9.56 7.62 -5.11
C SER A 85 -8.83 8.97 -5.17
N ILE A 86 -9.26 9.95 -4.39
CA ILE A 86 -8.67 11.30 -4.27
C ILE A 86 -8.31 11.58 -2.81
N GLY A 87 -7.16 12.21 -2.57
CA GLY A 87 -6.67 12.49 -1.22
C GLY A 87 -5.84 11.36 -0.62
N GLY A 88 -5.29 11.65 0.57
CA GLY A 88 -4.27 10.83 1.23
C GLY A 88 -2.96 10.71 0.45
N TYR A 89 -2.12 9.77 0.89
CA TYR A 89 -0.79 9.53 0.32
C TYR A 89 -0.66 8.08 -0.12
N ALA A 90 -0.08 7.84 -1.30
CA ALA A 90 0.26 6.48 -1.71
C ALA A 90 1.47 5.99 -0.90
N LYS A 91 1.32 4.85 -0.22
CA LYS A 91 2.39 4.21 0.55
C LYS A 91 3.53 3.81 -0.39
N GLN A 92 4.75 4.17 -0.04
CA GLN A 92 5.97 3.76 -0.74
C GLN A 92 6.97 3.14 0.24
N PHE A 93 7.76 2.19 -0.24
CA PHE A 93 8.95 1.75 0.47
C PHE A 93 10.14 2.56 -0.03
N LEU A 94 10.72 3.36 0.84
CA LEU A 94 11.88 4.18 0.55
C LEU A 94 13.14 3.43 0.95
N VAL A 95 14.00 3.17 -0.03
CA VAL A 95 15.37 2.69 0.20
C VAL A 95 16.28 3.91 0.22
N VAL A 96 16.83 4.24 1.39
CA VAL A 96 17.72 5.39 1.59
C VAL A 96 19.17 4.89 1.67
N PRO A 97 19.97 5.02 0.59
CA PRO A 97 21.31 4.45 0.55
C PRO A 97 22.30 5.22 1.41
N ASP A 98 23.19 4.47 2.07
CA ASP A 98 24.37 4.99 2.75
C ASP A 98 25.56 4.92 1.78
N VAL A 99 25.94 6.09 1.26
CA VAL A 99 27.02 6.22 0.27
C VAL A 99 28.37 5.73 0.78
N GLN A 100 28.63 5.81 2.09
CA GLN A 100 29.89 5.33 2.68
C GLN A 100 29.93 3.81 2.73
N LYS A 101 28.83 3.16 3.11
CA LYS A 101 28.72 1.69 3.11
C LYS A 101 28.72 1.11 1.71
N LEU A 102 28.05 1.77 0.76
CA LEU A 102 28.12 1.43 -0.65
C LEU A 102 29.57 1.45 -1.15
N ALA A 103 30.30 2.54 -0.88
CA ALA A 103 31.69 2.68 -1.28
C ALA A 103 32.63 1.64 -0.64
N SER A 104 32.48 1.36 0.66
CA SER A 104 33.32 0.37 1.37
C SER A 104 33.11 -1.06 0.85
N LEU A 105 31.89 -1.36 0.39
CA LEU A 105 31.54 -2.62 -0.25
C LEU A 105 31.70 -2.57 -1.77
N GLY A 106 32.22 -1.47 -2.33
CA GLY A 106 32.41 -1.27 -3.77
C GLY A 106 31.16 -1.55 -4.61
N ILE A 107 29.99 -1.12 -4.12
CA ILE A 107 28.69 -1.20 -4.80
C ILE A 107 28.33 0.22 -5.23
N THR A 108 27.97 0.40 -6.50
CA THR A 108 27.51 1.71 -6.98
C THR A 108 26.03 1.92 -6.69
N LEU A 109 25.57 3.17 -6.70
CA LEU A 109 24.14 3.47 -6.58
C LEU A 109 23.33 2.83 -7.73
N THR A 110 23.92 2.77 -8.92
CA THR A 110 23.34 2.10 -10.09
C THR A 110 23.21 0.59 -9.87
N ASP A 111 24.20 -0.06 -9.25
CA ASP A 111 24.12 -1.48 -8.92
C ASP A 111 22.98 -1.76 -7.94
N LEU A 112 22.82 -0.92 -6.92
CA LEU A 112 21.71 -1.00 -5.98
C LEU A 112 20.36 -0.88 -6.69
N GLY A 113 20.19 0.13 -7.55
CA GLY A 113 18.97 0.33 -8.33
C GLY A 113 18.64 -0.87 -9.23
N ASN A 114 19.62 -1.32 -10.01
CA ASN A 114 19.47 -2.48 -10.90
C ASN A 114 19.20 -3.79 -10.14
N ALA A 115 19.74 -3.93 -8.93
CA ALA A 115 19.48 -5.10 -8.09
C ALA A 115 18.06 -5.08 -7.52
N LEU A 116 17.59 -3.90 -7.07
CA LEU A 116 16.22 -3.75 -6.57
C LEU A 116 15.18 -4.01 -7.68
N GLU A 117 15.41 -3.50 -8.89
CA GLU A 117 14.51 -3.73 -10.04
C GLU A 117 14.45 -5.23 -10.41
N ARG A 118 15.61 -5.89 -10.48
CA ARG A 118 15.69 -7.34 -10.76
C ARG A 118 15.00 -8.18 -9.69
N ASN A 119 15.16 -7.83 -8.42
CA ASN A 119 14.55 -8.56 -7.31
C ASN A 119 13.06 -8.26 -7.14
N ASN A 120 12.55 -7.18 -7.71
CA ASN A 120 11.12 -6.83 -7.66
C ASN A 120 10.35 -7.28 -8.92
N THR A 121 10.96 -8.13 -9.76
CA THR A 121 10.32 -8.69 -10.95
C THR A 121 9.87 -10.12 -10.69
N SER A 122 8.57 -10.40 -10.83
CA SER A 122 8.05 -11.77 -10.77
C SER A 122 8.36 -12.50 -12.07
N VAL A 123 9.25 -13.49 -12.02
CA VAL A 123 9.45 -14.44 -13.13
C VAL A 123 8.52 -15.63 -12.91
N GLY A 124 7.70 -15.95 -13.90
CA GLY A 124 6.87 -17.16 -13.89
C GLY A 124 7.75 -18.39 -13.93
N GLY A 125 7.68 -19.25 -12.92
CA GLY A 125 8.33 -20.54 -12.98
C GLY A 125 7.56 -21.46 -13.93
N GLY A 126 8.29 -22.21 -14.75
CA GLY A 126 7.73 -23.14 -15.72
C GLY A 126 7.27 -24.46 -15.06
N PHE A 127 7.26 -25.53 -15.86
CA PHE A 127 6.88 -26.86 -15.40
C PHE A 127 8.12 -27.76 -15.30
N VAL A 128 8.27 -28.48 -14.19
CA VAL A 128 9.21 -29.61 -14.09
C VAL A 128 8.40 -30.88 -14.29
N ASN A 129 8.71 -31.62 -15.35
CA ASN A 129 8.01 -32.88 -15.64
C ASN A 129 8.75 -34.02 -14.94
N ARG A 130 8.11 -34.67 -13.96
CA ARG A 130 8.68 -35.80 -13.22
C ARG A 130 7.72 -36.97 -13.26
N ASN A 131 8.13 -38.08 -13.88
CA ASN A 131 7.34 -39.31 -14.00
C ASN A 131 5.92 -39.13 -14.57
N GLY A 132 5.72 -38.19 -15.49
CA GLY A 132 4.40 -37.94 -16.11
C GLY A 132 3.50 -36.99 -15.34
N GLU A 133 3.97 -36.44 -14.21
CA GLU A 133 3.31 -35.38 -13.45
C GLU A 133 4.01 -34.04 -13.70
N GLY A 134 3.25 -33.04 -14.13
CA GLY A 134 3.75 -31.67 -14.34
C GLY A 134 3.67 -30.87 -13.05
N LEU A 135 4.82 -30.65 -12.41
CA LEU A 135 4.94 -29.77 -11.24
C LEU A 135 5.14 -28.33 -11.71
N ALA A 136 4.13 -27.49 -11.52
CA ALA A 136 4.28 -26.05 -11.71
C ALA A 136 5.21 -25.51 -10.63
N VAL A 137 6.36 -24.98 -11.03
CA VAL A 137 7.26 -24.25 -10.14
C VAL A 137 6.86 -22.79 -10.22
N ARG A 138 6.70 -22.09 -9.09
CA ARG A 138 6.49 -20.64 -9.09
C ARG A 138 7.48 -20.00 -8.13
N SER A 139 8.33 -19.11 -8.65
CA SER A 139 9.10 -18.21 -7.80
C SER A 139 8.22 -17.03 -7.41
N ASP A 140 7.95 -16.89 -6.11
CA ASP A 140 7.38 -15.66 -5.56
C ASP A 140 8.53 -14.70 -5.27
N ALA A 141 8.63 -13.63 -6.06
CA ALA A 141 9.70 -12.63 -5.97
C ALA A 141 9.14 -11.25 -5.57
N LEU A 142 7.86 -11.15 -5.21
CA LEU A 142 7.28 -9.86 -4.83
C LEU A 142 7.62 -9.54 -3.38
N VAL A 143 8.27 -8.41 -3.17
CA VAL A 143 8.56 -7.88 -1.84
C VAL A 143 7.26 -7.40 -1.21
N ARG A 144 6.91 -7.93 -0.03
CA ARG A 144 5.62 -7.64 0.63
C ARG A 144 5.70 -6.57 1.71
N ASN A 145 6.88 -6.38 2.29
CA ASN A 145 7.08 -5.44 3.39
C ASN A 145 8.52 -4.90 3.42
N ALA A 146 8.74 -3.84 4.20
CA ALA A 146 10.05 -3.19 4.34
C ALA A 146 11.13 -4.15 4.85
N SER A 147 10.80 -5.10 5.72
CA SER A 147 11.76 -6.08 6.26
C SER A 147 12.20 -7.10 5.21
N GLU A 148 11.32 -7.53 4.32
CA GLU A 148 11.68 -8.34 3.16
C GLU A 148 12.58 -7.56 2.22
N LEU A 149 12.23 -6.30 1.90
CA LEU A 149 13.05 -5.44 1.06
C LEU A 149 14.47 -5.24 1.62
N ALA A 150 14.56 -5.07 2.94
CA ALA A 150 15.83 -4.88 3.66
C ALA A 150 16.74 -6.11 3.55
N ARG A 151 16.16 -7.32 3.51
CA ARG A 151 16.90 -8.60 3.40
C ARG A 151 17.19 -9.01 1.96
N THR A 152 16.70 -8.27 0.97
CA THR A 152 16.97 -8.54 -0.44
C THR A 152 18.47 -8.53 -0.71
N VAL A 153 18.97 -9.59 -1.35
CA VAL A 153 20.39 -9.70 -1.75
C VAL A 153 20.63 -8.86 -3.00
N ILE A 154 21.61 -7.97 -2.92
CA ILE A 154 21.95 -7.04 -4.01
C ILE A 154 23.29 -7.36 -4.68
N ALA A 155 24.17 -8.07 -3.97
CA ALA A 155 25.46 -8.50 -4.48
C ALA A 155 25.96 -9.73 -3.73
N THR A 156 26.96 -10.42 -4.28
CA THR A 156 27.69 -11.49 -3.59
C THR A 156 29.18 -11.26 -3.78
N ARG A 157 29.96 -11.30 -2.69
CA ARG A 157 31.42 -11.18 -2.72
C ARG A 157 32.05 -12.35 -1.99
N ASN A 158 32.93 -13.10 -2.67
CA ASN A 158 33.61 -14.28 -2.11
C ASN A 158 32.64 -15.31 -1.47
N GLY A 159 31.45 -15.47 -2.05
CA GLY A 159 30.41 -16.36 -1.51
C GLY A 159 29.57 -15.78 -0.37
N VAL A 160 29.85 -14.55 0.10
CA VAL A 160 29.07 -13.87 1.14
C VAL A 160 28.02 -12.95 0.49
N PRO A 161 26.72 -13.13 0.77
CA PRO A 161 25.66 -12.26 0.26
C PRO A 161 25.66 -10.91 0.96
N ILE A 162 25.45 -9.85 0.18
CA ILE A 162 25.28 -8.47 0.66
C ILE A 162 23.82 -8.09 0.47
N THR A 163 23.15 -7.69 1.55
CA THR A 163 21.72 -7.33 1.58
C THR A 163 21.52 -5.80 1.54
N VAL A 164 20.30 -5.36 1.21
CA VAL A 164 19.96 -3.92 1.17
C VAL A 164 20.24 -3.25 2.51
N GLU A 165 19.88 -3.86 3.64
CA GLU A 165 20.10 -3.31 5.00
C GLU A 165 21.58 -3.05 5.34
N GLN A 166 22.52 -3.74 4.67
CA GLN A 166 23.95 -3.50 4.85
C GLN A 166 24.41 -2.20 4.21
N VAL A 167 23.66 -1.66 3.25
CA VAL A 167 24.06 -0.47 2.48
C VAL A 167 23.00 0.63 2.44
N ALA A 168 21.81 0.39 2.98
CA ALA A 168 20.69 1.32 2.93
C ALA A 168 19.73 1.10 4.11
N THR A 169 19.06 2.17 4.51
CA THR A 169 17.92 2.09 5.43
C THR A 169 16.64 1.95 4.63
N VAL A 170 15.84 0.92 4.89
CA VAL A 170 14.50 0.77 4.31
C VAL A 170 13.47 1.27 5.30
N LYS A 171 12.61 2.18 4.85
CA LYS A 171 11.48 2.68 5.65
C LYS A 171 10.23 2.85 4.81
N THR A 172 9.08 2.82 5.46
CA THR A 172 7.84 3.30 4.85
C THR A 172 7.93 4.82 4.65
N GLY A 173 7.42 5.30 3.53
CA GLY A 173 7.23 6.71 3.22
C GLY A 173 6.04 6.92 2.30
N GLN A 174 5.96 8.14 1.77
CA GLN A 174 4.82 8.62 1.00
C GLN A 174 5.28 9.05 -0.38
N ALA A 175 4.50 8.71 -1.41
CA ALA A 175 4.68 9.29 -2.73
C ALA A 175 4.43 10.81 -2.70
N ILE A 176 5.02 11.52 -3.67
CA ILE A 176 4.73 12.94 -3.88
C ILE A 176 3.21 13.10 -4.12
N ARG A 177 2.59 13.94 -3.30
CA ARG A 177 1.16 14.18 -3.34
C ARG A 177 0.79 15.01 -4.58
N MET A 178 -0.11 14.48 -5.41
CA MET A 178 -0.62 15.18 -6.60
C MET A 178 -1.99 15.85 -6.39
N GLY A 179 -2.62 15.67 -5.23
CA GLY A 179 -3.91 16.28 -4.90
C GLY A 179 -4.33 16.05 -3.46
N SER A 180 -5.26 16.86 -2.96
CA SER A 180 -5.83 16.75 -1.62
C SER A 180 -7.35 16.67 -1.64
N ALA A 181 -7.91 16.10 -0.59
CA ALA A 181 -9.33 16.10 -0.34
C ALA A 181 -9.58 16.43 1.13
N SER A 182 -10.60 17.22 1.39
CA SER A 182 -11.04 17.55 2.74
C SER A 182 -12.55 17.56 2.82
N GLU A 183 -13.07 17.20 3.99
CA GLU A 183 -14.48 17.25 4.34
C GLU A 183 -14.59 18.05 5.63
N ASN A 184 -15.42 19.11 5.63
CA ASN A 184 -15.60 19.99 6.78
C ASN A 184 -14.28 20.51 7.41
N GLY A 185 -13.27 20.77 6.58
CA GLY A 185 -11.96 21.26 7.02
C GLY A 185 -11.01 20.18 7.55
N THR A 186 -11.43 18.92 7.58
CA THR A 186 -10.57 17.77 7.97
C THR A 186 -10.09 17.04 6.72
N GLU A 187 -8.82 16.66 6.69
CA GLU A 187 -8.28 15.87 5.58
C GLU A 187 -8.90 14.47 5.53
N VAL A 188 -9.33 14.05 4.35
CA VAL A 188 -9.97 12.74 4.13
C VAL A 188 -9.49 12.11 2.83
N VAL A 189 -9.80 10.83 2.65
CA VAL A 189 -9.72 10.16 1.34
C VAL A 189 -11.13 10.05 0.78
N VAL A 190 -11.34 10.55 -0.44
CA VAL A 190 -12.62 10.48 -1.15
C VAL A 190 -12.55 9.35 -2.17
N GLY A 191 -13.53 8.46 -2.16
CA GLY A 191 -13.76 7.48 -3.20
C GLY A 191 -14.93 7.89 -4.08
N THR A 192 -14.76 7.75 -5.40
CA THR A 192 -15.80 8.01 -6.40
C THR A 192 -16.06 6.73 -7.17
N ALA A 193 -17.19 6.08 -6.89
CA ALA A 193 -17.67 4.91 -7.62
C ALA A 193 -18.49 5.36 -8.85
N ILE A 194 -18.12 4.84 -10.01
CA ILE A 194 -18.72 5.20 -11.30
C ILE A 194 -19.43 3.97 -11.84
N MET A 195 -20.74 4.07 -12.10
CA MET A 195 -21.52 3.00 -12.70
C MET A 195 -21.36 2.96 -14.23
N ARG A 196 -21.54 1.78 -14.83
CA ARG A 196 -21.62 1.61 -16.28
C ARG A 196 -22.86 2.31 -16.80
N ILE A 197 -22.80 2.74 -18.05
CA ILE A 197 -23.91 3.41 -18.73
C ILE A 197 -25.14 2.49 -18.71
N GLY A 198 -26.24 2.97 -18.13
CA GLY A 198 -27.53 2.26 -18.07
C GLY A 198 -27.73 1.39 -16.82
N GLU A 199 -26.73 1.27 -15.96
CA GLU A 199 -26.85 0.56 -14.67
C GLU A 199 -27.39 1.49 -13.58
N ASN A 200 -28.13 0.93 -12.63
CA ASN A 200 -28.76 1.67 -11.54
C ASN A 200 -27.89 1.59 -10.28
N SER A 201 -27.76 2.73 -9.64
CA SER A 201 -26.92 3.00 -8.51
C SER A 201 -27.66 2.68 -7.18
N ARG A 202 -29.00 2.62 -7.22
CA ARG A 202 -29.87 2.38 -6.05
C ARG A 202 -29.94 0.94 -5.56
#